data_AF-N0D463-F1
#
_entry.id   AF-N0D463-F1
#
_cell.length_a   1.000
_cell.length_b   1.000
_cell.length_c   1.000
_cell.angle_alpha   90.00
_cell.angle_beta   90.00
_cell.angle_gamma   90.00
#
_symmetry.space_group_name_H-M   'P 1'
#
loop_
_entity.id
_entity.type
_entity.pdbx_description
1 polymer ?
#
loop_
_entity_poly.entity_id
_entity_poly.type
_entity_poly.pdbx_seq_one_letter_code
_entity_poly.pdbx_strand_id
1 'polypeptide(L)'
;MVTKDEAVTSAAEFLKKTVHPDRAKSVVMLSETAKEFTYGWTVRFDFKEHLETGDPMHAPFTSVVVVPHDGSPVDFAPTQVPAAEYMALQASGNWPPRKG
;
A
#
# COMPACT_ATOMS: atom_id res chain seq x y z
N MET A 1 -11.05 -3.30 14.00
CA MET A 1 -11.00 -2.52 12.76
C MET A 1 -9.86 -1.54 12.91
N VAL A 2 -8.84 -1.65 12.06
CA VAL A 2 -7.65 -0.79 12.09
C VAL A 2 -8.04 0.64 11.73
N THR A 3 -7.60 1.62 12.52
CA THR A 3 -7.80 3.05 12.25
C THR A 3 -6.90 3.53 11.10
N LYS A 4 -7.20 4.70 10.53
CA LYS A 4 -6.38 5.31 9.49
C LYS A 4 -4.91 5.48 9.93
N ASP A 5 -4.68 5.96 11.15
CA ASP A 5 -3.33 6.26 11.65
C ASP A 5 -2.53 4.97 11.92
N GLU A 6 -3.20 3.94 12.44
CA GLU A 6 -2.61 2.61 12.58
C GLU A 6 -2.25 2.04 11.21
N ALA A 7 -3.13 2.19 10.20
CA ALA A 7 -2.85 1.71 8.85
C ALA A 7 -1.66 2.43 8.21
N VAL A 8 -1.58 3.75 8.34
CA VAL A 8 -0.43 4.53 7.85
C VAL A 8 0.86 4.10 8.56
N THR A 9 0.80 3.85 9.86
CA THR A 9 1.94 3.37 10.65
C THR A 9 2.39 2.00 10.20
N SER A 10 1.48 1.02 10.10
CA SER A 10 1.80 -0.33 9.66
C SER A 10 2.34 -0.37 8.23
N ALA A 11 1.78 0.43 7.32
CA ALA A 11 2.30 0.57 5.96
C ALA A 11 3.73 1.15 5.95
N ALA A 12 3.99 2.18 6.75
CA ALA A 12 5.33 2.76 6.87
C ALA A 12 6.34 1.74 7.42
N GLU A 13 5.95 0.96 8.44
CA GLU A 13 6.82 -0.06 9.01
C GLU A 13 7.14 -1.17 8.01
N PHE A 14 6.14 -1.66 7.28
CA PHE A 14 6.32 -2.66 6.21
C PHE A 14 7.30 -2.16 5.15
N LEU A 15 7.10 -0.93 4.66
CA LEU A 15 7.98 -0.34 3.66
C LEU A 15 9.41 -0.17 4.18
N LYS A 16 9.58 0.36 5.39
CA LYS A 16 10.90 0.69 5.95
C LYS A 16 11.68 -0.52 6.45
N LYS A 17 11.00 -1.59 6.89
CA LYS A 17 11.66 -2.77 7.46
C LYS A 17 11.80 -3.91 6.46
N THR A 18 10.87 -4.02 5.50
CA THR A 18 10.77 -5.19 4.62
C THR A 18 11.05 -4.86 3.16
N VAL A 19 10.40 -3.83 2.61
CA VAL A 19 10.44 -3.57 1.15
C VAL A 19 11.64 -2.72 0.74
N HIS A 20 11.94 -1.68 1.52
CA HIS A 20 12.97 -0.68 1.23
C HIS A 20 13.83 -0.36 2.46
N PRO A 21 14.48 -1.35 3.09
CA PRO A 21 15.29 -1.12 4.28
C PRO A 21 16.49 -0.20 4.05
N ASP A 22 17.07 -0.25 2.85
CA ASP A 22 18.15 0.63 2.39
C ASP A 22 17.70 2.08 2.17
N ARG A 23 16.42 2.29 1.84
CA ARG A 23 15.81 3.61 1.60
C ARG A 23 14.80 4.00 2.67
N ALA A 24 14.87 3.43 3.87
CA ALA A 24 13.88 3.65 4.93
C ALA A 24 13.70 5.13 5.31
N LYS A 25 14.76 5.95 5.19
CA LYS A 25 14.71 7.41 5.44
C LYS A 25 14.04 8.21 4.33
N SER A 26 13.94 7.63 3.13
CA SER A 26 13.33 8.25 1.96
C SER A 26 11.83 7.94 1.86
N VAL A 27 11.33 6.89 2.52
CA VAL A 27 9.90 6.56 2.50
C VAL A 27 9.06 7.67 3.15
N VAL A 28 8.19 8.30 2.34
CA VAL A 28 7.20 9.30 2.76
C VAL A 28 5.80 8.73 2.57
N MET A 29 5.03 8.64 3.66
CA MET A 29 3.63 8.23 3.59
C MET A 29 2.74 9.43 3.24
N LEU A 30 1.86 9.24 2.26
CA LEU A 30 0.87 10.24 1.83
C LEU A 30 -0.46 9.97 2.54
N SER A 31 -0.51 10.25 3.84
CA SER A 31 -1.61 9.86 4.73
C SER A 31 -2.99 10.36 4.28
N GLU A 32 -3.08 11.52 3.65
CA GLU A 32 -4.29 12.11 3.08
C GLU A 32 -4.88 11.28 1.94
N THR A 33 -4.08 10.43 1.29
CA THR A 33 -4.53 9.52 0.23
C THR A 33 -5.08 8.20 0.76
N ALA A 34 -5.06 8.00 2.09
CA ALA A 34 -5.59 6.79 2.70
C ALA A 34 -7.09 6.65 2.40
N LYS A 35 -7.47 5.52 1.81
CA LYS A 35 -8.87 5.19 1.50
C LYS A 35 -9.25 3.90 2.21
N GLU A 36 -10.42 3.94 2.84
CA GLU A 36 -11.01 2.80 3.51
C GLU A 36 -11.82 1.96 2.53
N PHE A 37 -11.68 0.63 2.65
CA PHE A 37 -12.47 -0.37 1.95
C PHE A 37 -12.91 -1.43 2.95
N THR A 38 -13.93 -2.21 2.60
CA THR A 38 -14.42 -3.31 3.45
C THR A 38 -13.32 -4.29 3.89
N TYR A 39 -12.35 -4.57 3.01
CA TYR A 39 -11.23 -5.46 3.32
C TYR A 39 -10.14 -4.81 4.19
N GLY A 40 -9.93 -3.49 4.06
CA GLY A 40 -8.79 -2.82 4.66
C GLY A 40 -8.58 -1.40 4.13
N TRP A 41 -7.45 -0.81 4.47
CA TRP A 41 -7.02 0.48 3.96
C TRP A 41 -6.11 0.33 2.75
N THR A 42 -6.19 1.27 1.81
CA THR A 42 -5.10 1.54 0.88
C THR A 42 -4.42 2.84 1.26
N VAL A 43 -3.08 2.86 1.32
CA VAL A 43 -2.30 4.07 1.64
C VAL A 43 -1.23 4.26 0.58
N ARG A 44 -1.08 5.47 0.06
CA ARG A 44 0.03 5.76 -0.87
C ARG A 44 1.30 6.15 -0.14
N PHE A 45 2.43 5.83 -0.76
CA PHE A 45 3.73 6.34 -0.38
C PHE A 45 4.48 6.82 -1.61
N ASP A 46 5.51 7.61 -1.37
CA ASP A 46 6.49 7.98 -2.36
C ASP A 46 7.89 8.04 -1.72
N PHE A 47 8.91 8.21 -2.55
CA PHE A 47 10.25 8.50 -2.09
C PHE A 47 10.50 10.00 -2.05
N LYS A 48 11.19 10.44 -0.99
CA LYS A 48 11.54 11.84 -0.77
C LYS A 48 12.21 12.45 -2.00
N GLU A 49 13.15 11.71 -2.62
CA GLU A 49 13.87 12.20 -3.80
C GLU A 49 12.92 12.45 -4.99
N HIS A 50 11.92 11.58 -5.20
CA HIS A 50 10.94 11.77 -6.26
C HIS A 50 10.04 12.98 -5.99
N LEU A 51 9.58 13.15 -4.75
CA LEU A 51 8.75 14.31 -4.37
C LEU A 51 9.48 15.65 -4.52
N GLU A 52 10.79 15.68 -4.23
CA GLU A 52 11.59 16.91 -4.30
C GLU A 52 12.03 17.26 -5.73
N THR A 53 12.30 16.25 -6.56
CA THR A 53 12.88 16.45 -7.91
C THR A 53 11.87 16.32 -9.04
N GLY A 54 10.79 15.58 -8.83
CA GLY A 54 9.85 15.17 -9.87
C GLY A 54 10.44 14.16 -10.88
N ASP A 55 11.65 13.62 -10.64
CA ASP A 55 12.28 12.66 -11.55
C ASP A 55 11.62 11.27 -11.42
N PRO A 56 10.98 10.76 -12.48
CA PRO A 56 10.34 9.44 -12.45
C PRO A 56 11.30 8.29 -12.14
N MET A 57 12.61 8.45 -12.36
CA MET A 57 13.61 7.44 -12.01
C MET A 57 13.74 7.23 -10.49
N HIS A 58 13.30 8.19 -9.69
CA HIS A 58 13.27 8.07 -8.24
C HIS A 58 11.95 7.52 -7.70
N ALA A 59 10.90 7.43 -8.53
CA ALA A 59 9.58 6.99 -8.12
C ALA A 59 9.55 5.50 -7.74
N PRO A 60 8.70 5.09 -6.79
CA PRO A 60 8.50 3.68 -6.50
C PRO A 60 7.77 2.98 -7.66
N PHE A 61 8.14 1.73 -7.93
CA PHE A 61 7.48 0.93 -8.96
C PHE A 61 5.98 0.70 -8.67
N THR A 62 5.64 0.46 -7.41
CA THR A 62 4.26 0.47 -6.90
C THR A 62 4.17 1.45 -5.74
N SER A 63 3.13 2.29 -5.73
CA SER A 63 2.95 3.37 -4.74
C SER A 63 1.78 3.15 -3.80
N VAL A 64 1.08 2.01 -3.86
CA VAL A 64 -0.15 1.76 -3.08
C VAL A 64 0.03 0.52 -2.21
N VAL A 65 0.05 0.72 -0.89
CA VAL A 65 0.11 -0.34 0.12
C VAL A 65 -1.30 -0.69 0.59
N VAL A 66 -1.57 -1.96 0.82
CA VAL A 66 -2.81 -2.50 1.37
C VAL A 66 -2.59 -2.93 2.82
N VAL A 67 -3.46 -2.48 3.71
CA VAL A 67 -3.46 -2.83 5.13
C VAL A 67 -4.80 -3.47 5.51
N PRO A 68 -4.86 -4.80 5.65
CA PRO A 68 -6.08 -5.51 6.01
C PRO A 68 -6.63 -5.12 7.40
N HIS A 69 -7.95 -5.06 7.55
CA HIS A 69 -8.57 -4.75 8.85
C HIS A 69 -8.55 -5.92 9.85
N ASP A 70 -8.35 -7.15 9.34
CA ASP A 70 -8.37 -8.41 10.10
C ASP A 70 -7.01 -8.74 10.74
N GLY A 71 -5.99 -7.90 10.54
CA GLY A 71 -4.64 -8.12 11.03
C GLY A 71 -3.80 -9.04 10.16
N SER A 72 -4.29 -9.45 8.99
CA SER A 72 -3.48 -10.11 7.97
C SER A 72 -2.31 -9.21 7.55
N PRO A 73 -1.20 -9.78 7.03
CA PRO A 73 -0.01 -9.01 6.67
C PRO A 73 -0.29 -7.88 5.68
N VAL A 74 0.42 -6.77 5.89
CA VAL A 74 0.49 -5.65 4.94
C VAL A 74 1.19 -6.12 3.67
N ASP A 75 0.65 -5.76 2.50
CA ASP A 75 1.21 -6.12 1.21
C ASP A 75 0.83 -5.09 0.13
N PHE A 76 1.22 -5.34 -1.11
CA PHE A 76 0.79 -4.60 -2.29
C PHE A 76 -0.37 -5.29 -3.01
N ALA A 77 -1.21 -4.50 -3.65
CA ALA A 77 -2.07 -5.05 -4.69
C ALA A 77 -1.21 -5.54 -5.87
N PRO A 78 -1.58 -6.65 -6.53
CA PRO A 78 -0.91 -7.10 -7.76
C PRO A 78 -0.96 -6.01 -8.82
N THR A 79 0.17 -5.75 -9.50
CA THR A 79 0.30 -4.59 -10.40
C THR A 79 -0.60 -4.64 -11.63
N GLN A 80 -1.02 -5.84 -12.05
CA GLN A 80 -1.95 -6.04 -13.15
C GLN A 80 -3.43 -5.79 -12.78
N VAL A 81 -3.75 -5.56 -11.51
CA VAL A 81 -5.13 -5.33 -11.03
C VAL A 81 -5.21 -3.97 -10.35
N PRO A 82 -6.17 -3.10 -10.70
CA PRO A 82 -6.41 -1.86 -9.97
C PRO A 82 -6.62 -2.12 -8.48
N ALA A 83 -5.99 -1.35 -7.60
CA ALA A 83 -6.05 -1.58 -6.16
C ALA A 83 -7.49 -1.68 -5.63
N ALA A 84 -8.40 -0.83 -6.09
CA ALA A 84 -9.81 -0.88 -5.70
C ALA A 84 -10.52 -2.19 -6.10
N GLU A 85 -10.19 -2.74 -7.26
CA GLU A 85 -10.73 -4.02 -7.73
C GLU A 85 -10.16 -5.17 -6.90
N TYR A 86 -8.85 -5.16 -6.62
CA TYR A 86 -8.21 -6.11 -5.71
C TYR A 86 -8.87 -6.09 -4.31
N MET A 87 -9.13 -4.91 -3.74
CA MET A 87 -9.81 -4.76 -2.45
C MET A 87 -11.23 -5.37 -2.48
N ALA A 88 -11.97 -5.21 -3.58
CA ALA A 88 -13.30 -5.79 -3.74
C ALA A 88 -13.28 -7.32 -3.89
N LEU A 89 -12.30 -7.86 -4.61
CA LEU A 89 -12.12 -9.31 -4.76
C LEU A 89 -11.72 -9.96 -3.43
N GLN A 90 -10.85 -9.32 -2.64
CA GLN A 90 -10.50 -9.75 -1.30
C GLN A 90 -11.71 -9.73 -0.36
N ALA A 91 -12.46 -8.61 -0.33
CA ALA A 91 -13.66 -8.48 0.51
C ALA A 91 -14.74 -9.54 0.20
N SER A 92 -14.83 -9.98 -1.07
CA SER A 92 -15.80 -10.98 -1.51
C SER A 92 -15.28 -12.42 -1.45
N GLY A 93 -14.03 -12.64 -1.04
CA GLY A 93 -13.40 -13.97 -1.03
C GLY A 93 -13.14 -14.57 -2.42
N ASN A 94 -13.20 -13.75 -3.48
CA ASN A 94 -13.01 -14.15 -4.87
C ASN A 94 -11.57 -13.95 -5.36
N TRP A 95 -10.65 -13.63 -4.46
CA TRP A 95 -9.22 -13.54 -4.76
C TRP A 95 -8.46 -14.81 -4.30
N PRO A 96 -7.57 -15.39 -5.13
CA PRO A 96 -7.37 -15.09 -6.55
C PRO A 96 -8.54 -15.60 -7.41
N PRO A 97 -8.89 -14.92 -8.52
CA PRO A 97 -9.96 -15.39 -9.39
C PRO A 97 -9.62 -16.79 -9.92
N ARG A 98 -10.60 -17.70 -9.86
CA ARG A 98 -10.45 -19.05 -10.42
C ARG A 98 -10.08 -18.92 -11.90
N LYS A 99 -9.02 -19.62 -12.32
CA LYS A 99 -8.74 -19.81 -13.74
C LYS A 99 -9.95 -20.55 -14.35
N GLY A 100 -10.61 -19.91 -15.30
CA GLY A 100 -11.63 -20.54 -16.13
C GLY A 100 -11.05 -21.64 -17.01
#